data_AF-A0A7S0AXR3-F1
#
_entry.id   AF-A0A7S0AXR3-F1
#
_cell.length_a   1.000
_cell.length_b   1.000
_cell.length_c   1.000
_cell.angle_alpha   90.00
_cell.angle_beta   90.00
_cell.angle_gamma   90.00
#
_symmetry.space_group_name_H-M   'P 1'
#
loop_
_entity.id
_entity.type
_entity.pdbx_description
1 polymer ?
#
loop_
_entity_poly.entity_id
_entity_poly.type
_entity_poly.pdbx_seq_one_letter_code
_entity_poly.pdbx_strand_id
1 'polypeptide(L)'
;PAPSVPLAPPPPPGLLGPPGAAAPTLPLTPAPVLTDAEVNLEELEQEEEEDKRILEELKRRADERRRRQEEYHKKKLAEHSRREEREREEEDKRRRHEEEEEERRQEEEAERTRKREDDKRREREDSQRRKEKEKRRKEEEQRRSQEEARKKEEEQRKTEEEKARKDREKKERPQRKSHSRRREDRRRSTSPTQAEPAKVGGEVDTQVPEEAAAVAACGSGRGEPAHTDEQARAARQQRAIMAVLACFHKLSDVTLENFQEVKAEFEHVMTTELPETGAQQDILKTEANRVFGYAQQYVEQIKEQQRSWEELKQKKEKEERSRREEERRRQEE
;
A
#
# COMPACT_ATOMS: atom_id res chain seq x y z
N PRO A 1 3.76 17.41 -3.48
CA PRO A 1 5.13 17.59 -2.94
C PRO A 1 6.15 17.95 -4.04
N ALA A 2 6.54 19.22 -4.15
CA ALA A 2 7.65 19.66 -4.99
C ALA A 2 8.99 19.50 -4.23
N PRO A 3 10.10 19.08 -4.87
CA PRO A 3 11.38 18.93 -4.19
C PRO A 3 12.01 20.31 -3.90
N SER A 4 12.27 20.59 -2.62
CA SER A 4 13.00 21.80 -2.21
C SER A 4 14.44 21.76 -2.72
N VAL A 5 14.80 22.71 -3.57
CA VAL A 5 16.17 22.83 -4.12
C VAL A 5 17.11 23.40 -3.04
N PRO A 6 18.20 22.74 -2.67
CA PRO A 6 19.17 23.28 -1.73
C PRO A 6 19.91 24.47 -2.35
N LEU A 7 19.83 25.63 -1.70
CA LEU A 7 20.47 26.87 -2.15
C LEU A 7 21.99 26.76 -1.96
N ALA A 8 22.74 26.79 -3.08
CA ALA A 8 24.20 26.73 -3.04
C ALA A 8 24.81 27.99 -2.37
N PRO A 9 25.87 27.85 -1.55
CA PRO A 9 26.57 29.00 -0.98
C PRO A 9 27.30 29.80 -2.08
N PRO A 10 27.36 31.14 -1.96
CA PRO A 10 28.10 31.95 -2.92
C PRO A 10 29.62 31.69 -2.82
N PRO A 11 30.37 31.76 -3.94
CA PRO A 11 31.81 31.60 -3.92
C PRO A 11 32.50 32.75 -3.18
N PRO A 12 33.68 32.52 -2.55
CA PRO A 12 34.45 33.59 -1.94
C PRO A 12 34.94 34.59 -3.00
N PRO A 13 35.03 35.91 -2.69
CA PRO A 13 35.59 36.89 -3.60
C PRO A 13 37.07 36.57 -3.86
N GLY A 14 37.40 36.27 -5.12
CA GLY A 14 38.74 35.86 -5.52
C GLY A 14 39.77 36.98 -5.35
N LEU A 15 40.93 36.64 -4.78
CA LEU A 15 42.11 37.50 -4.72
C LEU A 15 42.69 37.72 -6.12
N LEU A 16 42.21 38.74 -6.83
CA LEU A 16 42.89 39.27 -8.02
C LEU A 16 44.14 40.03 -7.58
N GLY A 17 45.30 39.39 -7.73
CA GLY A 17 46.60 40.01 -7.47
C GLY A 17 46.93 41.14 -8.47
N PRO A 18 47.77 42.11 -8.08
CA PRO A 18 48.10 43.26 -8.93
C PRO A 18 49.00 42.86 -10.11
N PRO A 19 48.62 43.15 -11.36
CA PRO A 19 49.48 42.93 -12.51
C PRO A 19 50.40 44.14 -12.80
N GLY A 20 51.66 43.86 -13.13
CA GLY A 20 52.45 44.67 -14.05
C GLY A 20 53.08 45.96 -13.50
N ALA A 21 54.41 45.93 -13.32
CA ALA A 21 55.20 47.16 -13.26
C ALA A 21 55.26 47.83 -14.65
N ALA A 22 55.04 49.14 -14.70
CA ALA A 22 55.40 49.98 -15.83
C ALA A 22 55.78 51.38 -15.32
N ALA A 23 57.07 51.74 -15.43
CA ALA A 23 57.57 53.04 -15.04
C ALA A 23 57.76 53.96 -16.26
N PRO A 24 57.14 55.15 -16.29
CA PRO A 24 57.54 56.24 -17.17
C PRO A 24 58.32 57.32 -16.41
N THR A 25 59.46 57.70 -16.99
CA THR A 25 60.43 58.70 -16.52
C THR A 25 59.84 60.06 -16.16
N LEU A 26 60.36 60.68 -15.09
CA LEU A 26 60.07 62.06 -14.69
C LEU A 26 60.63 63.09 -15.71
N PRO A 27 59.84 64.07 -16.17
CA PRO A 27 60.36 65.36 -16.64
C PRO A 27 60.53 66.32 -15.45
N LEU A 28 61.73 66.87 -15.29
CA LEU A 28 62.04 67.86 -14.24
C LEU A 28 61.58 69.25 -14.68
N THR A 29 60.67 69.89 -13.94
CA THR A 29 60.18 71.27 -14.20
C THR A 29 60.24 72.12 -12.92
N PRO A 30 60.37 73.46 -13.04
CA PRO A 30 60.95 74.28 -11.97
C PRO A 30 59.99 74.62 -10.83
N ALA A 31 60.57 74.92 -9.67
CA ALA A 31 59.84 75.30 -8.46
C ALA A 31 59.06 76.63 -8.63
N PRO A 32 57.82 76.71 -8.15
CA PRO A 32 57.15 78.00 -7.94
C PRO A 32 57.86 78.76 -6.80
N VAL A 33 57.91 80.08 -6.93
CA VAL A 33 58.52 80.96 -5.91
C VAL A 33 57.59 81.01 -4.69
N LEU A 34 58.15 80.76 -3.50
CA LEU A 34 57.47 81.04 -2.24
C LEU A 34 57.40 82.56 -2.03
N THR A 35 56.24 83.14 -2.33
CA THR A 35 55.86 84.48 -1.88
C THR A 35 55.06 84.36 -0.57
N ASP A 36 55.17 85.38 0.28
CA ASP A 36 54.76 85.35 1.68
C ASP A 36 53.31 84.87 1.91
N ALA A 37 53.19 83.89 2.80
CA ALA A 37 51.92 83.30 3.23
C ALA A 37 51.90 83.21 4.76
N GLU A 38 51.77 84.36 5.44
CA GLU A 38 51.24 84.41 6.79
C GLU A 38 49.75 84.04 6.72
N VAL A 39 49.47 82.74 6.64
CA VAL A 39 48.11 82.20 6.53
C VAL A 39 47.35 82.50 7.83
N ASN A 40 46.15 83.02 7.67
CA ASN A 40 45.26 83.42 8.75
C ASN A 40 44.79 82.18 9.54
N LEU A 41 45.43 81.89 10.67
CA LEU A 41 45.26 80.61 11.40
C LEU A 41 43.80 80.35 11.84
N GLU A 42 43.08 81.42 12.18
CA GLU A 42 41.67 81.41 12.59
C GLU A 42 40.70 81.07 11.43
N GLU A 43 41.15 81.23 10.17
CA GLU A 43 40.40 80.88 8.96
C GLU A 43 40.51 79.37 8.68
N LEU A 44 41.69 78.80 8.90
CA LEU A 44 41.93 77.35 8.81
C LEU A 44 41.11 76.56 9.85
N GLU A 45 41.00 77.06 11.08
CA GLU A 45 40.17 76.43 12.12
C GLU A 45 38.66 76.46 11.75
N GLN A 46 38.20 77.48 11.04
CA GLN A 46 36.83 77.57 10.51
C GLN A 46 36.60 76.59 9.36
N GLU A 47 37.50 76.50 8.38
CA GLU A 47 37.43 75.48 7.31
C GLU A 47 37.40 74.06 7.91
N GLU A 48 38.24 73.78 8.91
CA GLU A 48 38.24 72.50 9.62
C GLU A 48 36.92 72.21 10.35
N GLU A 49 36.22 73.22 10.89
CA GLU A 49 34.87 73.05 11.46
C GLU A 49 33.80 72.80 10.40
N GLU A 50 33.85 73.48 9.25
CA GLU A 50 32.89 73.26 8.16
C GLU A 50 33.04 71.86 7.55
N ASP A 51 34.28 71.39 7.33
CA ASP A 51 34.54 70.03 6.85
C ASP A 51 34.05 68.95 7.84
N LYS A 52 34.18 69.19 9.15
CA LYS A 52 33.61 68.32 10.19
C LYS A 52 32.08 68.26 10.10
N ARG A 53 31.41 69.40 9.89
CA ARG A 53 29.94 69.49 9.72
C ARG A 53 29.48 68.80 8.43
N ILE A 54 30.17 69.01 7.31
CA ILE A 54 29.90 68.36 6.02
C ILE A 54 30.07 66.83 6.13
N LEU A 55 31.13 66.38 6.79
CA LEU A 55 31.38 64.96 7.02
C LEU A 55 30.34 64.32 7.95
N GLU A 56 29.85 65.04 8.96
CA GLU A 56 28.75 64.58 9.82
C GLU A 56 27.42 64.49 9.04
N GLU A 57 27.05 65.49 8.23
CA GLU A 57 25.86 65.40 7.39
C GLU A 57 25.98 64.27 6.36
N LEU A 58 27.15 64.06 5.75
CA LEU A 58 27.38 62.97 4.83
C LEU A 58 27.19 61.60 5.49
N LYS A 59 27.68 61.43 6.74
CA LYS A 59 27.43 60.23 7.57
C LYS A 59 25.94 60.07 7.87
N ARG A 60 25.26 61.12 8.33
CA ARG A 60 23.80 61.12 8.61
C ARG A 60 23.00 60.69 7.38
N ARG A 61 23.34 61.21 6.19
CA ARG A 61 22.71 60.88 4.91
C ARG A 61 23.03 59.46 4.45
N ALA A 62 24.21 58.92 4.76
CA ALA A 62 24.55 57.53 4.51
C ALA A 62 23.78 56.56 5.43
N ASP A 63 23.68 56.86 6.73
CA ASP A 63 22.87 56.10 7.69
C ASP A 63 21.37 56.15 7.35
N GLU A 64 20.84 57.30 6.92
CA GLU A 64 19.46 57.44 6.45
C GLU A 64 19.20 56.56 5.21
N ARG A 65 20.13 56.52 4.25
CA ARG A 65 20.05 55.62 3.09
C ARG A 65 20.11 54.15 3.50
N ARG A 66 20.97 53.78 4.46
CA ARG A 66 21.06 52.40 4.96
C ARG A 66 19.77 51.99 5.66
N ARG A 67 19.21 52.84 6.55
CA ARG A 67 17.91 52.60 7.20
C ARG A 67 16.78 52.40 6.17
N ARG A 68 16.69 53.22 5.12
CA ARG A 68 15.69 53.04 4.05
C ARG A 68 15.86 51.71 3.29
N GLN A 69 17.10 51.23 3.10
CA GLN A 69 17.35 49.91 2.51
C GLN A 69 16.96 48.79 3.48
N GLU A 70 17.36 48.87 4.75
CA GLU A 70 16.98 47.93 5.82
C GLU A 70 15.45 47.81 5.95
N GLU A 71 14.72 48.93 5.96
CA GLU A 71 13.25 48.96 5.98
C GLU A 71 12.63 48.35 4.72
N TYR A 72 13.17 48.63 3.53
CA TYR A 72 12.70 48.04 2.27
C TYR A 72 12.89 46.51 2.26
N HIS A 73 14.05 46.02 2.68
CA HIS A 73 14.30 44.58 2.81
C HIS A 73 13.40 43.93 3.87
N LYS A 74 13.25 44.56 5.04
CA LYS A 74 12.33 44.11 6.11
C LYS A 74 10.88 44.06 5.64
N LYS A 75 10.42 45.04 4.87
CA LYS A 75 9.08 45.05 4.26
C LYS A 75 8.90 43.92 3.25
N LYS A 76 9.88 43.67 2.37
CA LYS A 76 9.85 42.54 1.42
C LYS A 76 9.84 41.18 2.11
N LEU A 77 10.61 41.01 3.19
CA LEU A 77 10.60 39.78 4.00
C LEU A 77 9.24 39.55 4.68
N ALA A 78 8.63 40.61 5.24
CA ALA A 78 7.29 40.53 5.82
C ALA A 78 6.19 40.26 4.78
N GLU A 79 6.35 40.77 3.56
CA GLU A 79 5.45 40.49 2.43
C GLU A 79 5.57 39.04 1.95
N HIS A 80 6.80 38.51 1.83
CA HIS A 80 7.05 37.10 1.52
C HIS A 80 6.45 36.17 2.58
N SER A 81 6.71 36.46 3.88
CA SER A 81 6.18 35.67 4.98
C SER A 81 4.64 35.60 4.98
N ARG A 82 3.96 36.72 4.68
CA ARG A 82 2.49 36.77 4.56
C ARG A 82 1.94 36.07 3.31
N ARG A 83 2.75 35.97 2.25
CA ARG A 83 2.40 35.20 1.06
C ARG A 83 2.50 33.70 1.35
N GLU A 84 3.60 33.27 1.96
CA GLU A 84 3.84 31.88 2.34
C GLU A 84 2.79 31.38 3.36
N GLU A 85 2.41 32.22 4.31
CA GLU A 85 1.30 31.97 5.25
C GLU A 85 -0.04 31.72 4.53
N ARG A 86 -0.36 32.49 3.48
CA ARG A 86 -1.56 32.30 2.65
C ARG A 86 -1.50 31.04 1.78
N GLU A 87 -0.34 30.76 1.20
CA GLU A 87 -0.14 29.56 0.37
C GLU A 87 -0.31 28.29 1.21
N ARG A 88 0.17 28.30 2.47
CA ARG A 88 -0.11 27.24 3.46
C ARG A 88 -1.60 27.17 3.84
N GLU A 89 -2.26 28.30 4.10
CA GLU A 89 -3.71 28.34 4.37
C GLU A 89 -4.55 27.77 3.21
N GLU A 90 -4.14 27.99 1.95
CA GLU A 90 -4.81 27.45 0.77
C GLU A 90 -4.52 25.95 0.58
N GLU A 91 -3.32 25.47 0.91
CA GLU A 91 -2.99 24.04 0.94
C GLU A 91 -3.81 23.29 2.02
N ASP A 92 -3.93 23.86 3.23
CA ASP A 92 -4.76 23.33 4.32
C ASP A 92 -6.25 23.26 3.93
N LYS A 93 -6.77 24.26 3.21
CA LYS A 93 -8.15 24.28 2.71
C LYS A 93 -8.37 23.26 1.61
N ARG A 94 -7.41 23.09 0.69
CA ARG A 94 -7.45 22.04 -0.35
C ARG A 94 -7.48 20.65 0.27
N ARG A 95 -6.58 20.39 1.23
CA ARG A 95 -6.49 19.11 1.93
C ARG A 95 -7.80 18.76 2.63
N ARG A 96 -8.42 19.69 3.36
CA ARG A 96 -9.72 19.45 4.03
C ARG A 96 -10.86 19.15 3.05
N HIS A 97 -10.86 19.81 1.88
CA HIS A 97 -11.84 19.50 0.83
C HIS A 97 -11.59 18.12 0.19
N GLU A 98 -10.33 17.73 0.03
CA GLU A 98 -9.95 16.39 -0.47
C GLU A 98 -10.35 15.29 0.53
N GLU A 99 -10.12 15.53 1.83
CA GLU A 99 -10.57 14.66 2.93
C GLU A 99 -12.12 14.57 3.01
N GLU A 100 -12.86 15.67 2.86
CA GLU A 100 -14.35 15.65 2.79
C GLU A 100 -14.86 14.92 1.53
N GLU A 101 -14.20 15.09 0.38
CA GLU A 101 -14.58 14.40 -0.85
C GLU A 101 -14.31 12.89 -0.76
N GLU A 102 -13.23 12.47 -0.09
CA GLU A 102 -12.99 11.06 0.18
C GLU A 102 -14.03 10.47 1.14
N GLU A 103 -14.36 11.16 2.24
CA GLU A 103 -15.41 10.73 3.17
C GLU A 103 -16.76 10.53 2.45
N ARG A 104 -17.17 11.49 1.60
CA ARG A 104 -18.38 11.39 0.76
C ARG A 104 -18.35 10.18 -0.19
N ARG A 105 -17.21 9.88 -0.80
CA ARG A 105 -17.03 8.71 -1.69
C ARG A 105 -17.14 7.39 -0.91
N GLN A 106 -16.55 7.34 0.28
CA GLN A 106 -16.65 6.17 1.17
C GLN A 106 -18.09 5.98 1.69
N GLU A 107 -18.81 7.06 2.03
CA GLU A 107 -20.23 6.98 2.42
C GLU A 107 -21.12 6.49 1.25
N GLU A 108 -20.92 6.98 0.02
CA GLU A 108 -21.69 6.50 -1.13
C GLU A 108 -21.42 5.01 -1.43
N GLU A 109 -20.19 4.53 -1.28
CA GLU A 109 -19.88 3.10 -1.41
C GLU A 109 -20.50 2.28 -0.27
N ALA A 110 -20.52 2.80 0.96
CA ALA A 110 -21.22 2.19 2.09
C ALA A 110 -22.75 2.13 1.88
N GLU A 111 -23.38 3.14 1.28
CA GLU A 111 -24.81 3.08 0.91
C GLU A 111 -25.05 2.05 -0.20
N ARG A 112 -24.24 2.09 -1.28
CA ARG A 112 -24.31 1.15 -2.40
C ARG A 112 -24.14 -0.30 -1.97
N THR A 113 -23.29 -0.57 -0.98
CA THR A 113 -23.11 -1.93 -0.42
C THR A 113 -24.28 -2.36 0.46
N ARG A 114 -24.73 -1.52 1.41
CA ARG A 114 -25.94 -1.77 2.22
C ARG A 114 -27.15 -2.08 1.35
N LYS A 115 -27.39 -1.28 0.31
CA LYS A 115 -28.50 -1.45 -0.64
C LYS A 115 -28.45 -2.80 -1.38
N ARG A 116 -27.25 -3.20 -1.86
CA ARG A 116 -27.02 -4.51 -2.48
C ARG A 116 -27.21 -5.68 -1.52
N GLU A 117 -27.00 -5.49 -0.21
CA GLU A 117 -27.26 -6.51 0.80
C GLU A 117 -28.75 -6.63 1.12
N ASP A 118 -29.45 -5.50 1.26
CA ASP A 118 -30.91 -5.45 1.46
C ASP A 118 -31.68 -6.08 0.29
N ASP A 119 -31.28 -5.81 -0.95
CA ASP A 119 -31.90 -6.44 -2.13
C ASP A 119 -31.67 -7.96 -2.16
N LYS A 120 -30.45 -8.43 -1.84
CA LYS A 120 -30.16 -9.87 -1.68
C LYS A 120 -30.95 -10.51 -0.53
N ARG A 121 -31.17 -9.78 0.56
CA ARG A 121 -31.98 -10.24 1.69
C ARG A 121 -33.44 -10.39 1.27
N ARG A 122 -34.01 -9.40 0.58
CA ARG A 122 -35.37 -9.46 0.02
C ARG A 122 -35.54 -10.63 -0.93
N GLU A 123 -34.59 -10.86 -1.85
CA GLU A 123 -34.61 -12.01 -2.75
C GLU A 123 -34.60 -13.35 -1.99
N ARG A 124 -33.80 -13.48 -0.94
CA ARG A 124 -33.76 -14.69 -0.07
C ARG A 124 -35.10 -14.91 0.63
N GLU A 125 -35.70 -13.88 1.24
CA GLU A 125 -37.00 -13.97 1.89
C GLU A 125 -38.12 -14.34 0.91
N ASP A 126 -38.11 -13.76 -0.31
CA ASP A 126 -39.07 -14.07 -1.36
C ASP A 126 -38.90 -15.51 -1.91
N SER A 127 -37.66 -15.97 -2.05
CA SER A 127 -37.32 -17.36 -2.42
C SER A 127 -37.81 -18.36 -1.37
N GLN A 128 -37.66 -18.04 -0.08
CA GLN A 128 -38.22 -18.85 1.02
C GLN A 128 -39.75 -18.86 0.99
N ARG A 129 -40.41 -17.70 0.87
CA ARG A 129 -41.88 -17.59 0.75
C ARG A 129 -42.44 -18.41 -0.43
N ARG A 130 -41.74 -18.42 -1.58
CA ARG A 130 -42.10 -19.24 -2.74
C ARG A 130 -42.00 -20.74 -2.44
N LYS A 131 -40.86 -21.19 -1.89
CA LYS A 131 -40.62 -22.60 -1.50
C LYS A 131 -41.62 -23.09 -0.45
N GLU A 132 -41.94 -22.27 0.55
CA GLU A 132 -42.93 -22.61 1.58
C GLU A 132 -44.34 -22.73 0.99
N LYS A 133 -44.74 -21.79 0.11
CA LYS A 133 -46.03 -21.82 -0.58
C LYS A 133 -46.17 -23.03 -1.51
N GLU A 134 -45.08 -23.47 -2.14
CA GLU A 134 -45.02 -24.70 -2.92
C GLU A 134 -45.13 -25.95 -2.04
N LYS A 135 -44.41 -26.00 -0.91
CA LYS A 135 -44.49 -27.10 0.07
C LYS A 135 -45.92 -27.25 0.62
N ARG A 136 -46.55 -26.15 1.05
CA ARG A 136 -47.95 -26.13 1.50
C ARG A 136 -48.92 -26.66 0.43
N ARG A 137 -48.73 -26.30 -0.85
CA ARG A 137 -49.54 -26.84 -1.97
C ARG A 137 -49.38 -28.35 -2.13
N LYS A 138 -48.15 -28.87 -2.10
CA LYS A 138 -47.90 -30.32 -2.23
C LYS A 138 -48.45 -31.12 -1.04
N GLU A 139 -48.37 -30.57 0.17
CA GLU A 139 -48.97 -31.17 1.37
C GLU A 139 -50.51 -31.17 1.31
N GLU A 140 -51.12 -30.10 0.79
CA GLU A 140 -52.57 -30.03 0.58
C GLU A 140 -53.04 -31.02 -0.50
N GLU A 141 -52.32 -31.12 -1.61
CA GLU A 141 -52.58 -32.07 -2.70
C GLU A 141 -52.46 -33.52 -2.23
N GLN A 142 -51.41 -33.86 -1.45
CA GLN A 142 -51.28 -35.18 -0.82
C GLN A 142 -52.43 -35.48 0.14
N ARG A 143 -52.87 -34.52 0.95
CA ARG A 143 -54.04 -34.69 1.85
C ARG A 143 -55.33 -34.96 1.06
N ARG A 144 -55.60 -34.18 0.00
CA ARG A 144 -56.76 -34.39 -0.89
C ARG A 144 -56.73 -35.78 -1.54
N SER A 145 -55.57 -36.21 -2.02
CA SER A 145 -55.37 -37.54 -2.61
C SER A 145 -55.61 -38.68 -1.62
N GLN A 146 -55.09 -38.57 -0.38
CA GLN A 146 -55.34 -39.54 0.69
C GLN A 146 -56.81 -39.59 1.12
N GLU A 147 -57.50 -38.45 1.15
CA GLU A 147 -58.93 -38.39 1.48
C GLU A 147 -59.80 -39.03 0.38
N GLU A 148 -59.47 -38.78 -0.90
CA GLU A 148 -60.15 -39.41 -2.04
C GLU A 148 -59.91 -40.93 -2.08
N ALA A 149 -58.68 -41.39 -1.79
CA ALA A 149 -58.36 -42.81 -1.69
C ALA A 149 -59.18 -43.50 -0.59
N ARG A 150 -59.26 -42.89 0.61
CA ARG A 150 -60.08 -43.41 1.72
C ARG A 150 -61.57 -43.48 1.37
N LYS A 151 -62.12 -42.49 0.67
CA LYS A 151 -63.52 -42.51 0.21
C LYS A 151 -63.78 -43.66 -0.77
N LYS A 152 -62.87 -43.91 -1.71
CA LYS A 152 -62.96 -45.05 -2.65
C LYS A 152 -62.84 -46.39 -1.94
N GLU A 153 -61.95 -46.53 -0.95
CA GLU A 153 -61.83 -47.73 -0.13
C GLU A 153 -63.11 -47.99 0.69
N GLU A 154 -63.68 -46.96 1.32
CA GLU A 154 -64.93 -47.06 2.08
C GLU A 154 -66.13 -47.41 1.19
N GLU A 155 -66.19 -46.86 -0.03
CA GLU A 155 -67.21 -47.20 -1.03
C GLU A 155 -67.06 -48.65 -1.51
N GLN A 156 -65.85 -49.08 -1.90
CA GLN A 156 -65.57 -50.46 -2.29
C GLN A 156 -66.00 -51.43 -1.19
N ARG A 157 -65.56 -51.18 0.05
CA ARG A 157 -65.90 -51.98 1.23
C ARG A 157 -67.42 -52.06 1.46
N LYS A 158 -68.17 -50.97 1.26
CA LYS A 158 -69.65 -51.00 1.32
C LYS A 158 -70.25 -51.91 0.24
N THR A 159 -69.75 -51.86 -1.00
CA THR A 159 -70.25 -52.77 -2.06
C THR A 159 -69.88 -54.23 -1.79
N GLU A 160 -68.72 -54.50 -1.18
CA GLU A 160 -68.29 -55.85 -0.80
C GLU A 160 -69.10 -56.39 0.37
N GLU A 161 -69.37 -55.57 1.39
CA GLU A 161 -70.23 -55.94 2.52
C GLU A 161 -71.67 -56.20 2.05
N GLU A 162 -72.19 -55.41 1.10
CA GLU A 162 -73.52 -55.65 0.52
C GLU A 162 -73.57 -56.95 -0.31
N LYS A 163 -72.55 -57.24 -1.13
CA LYS A 163 -72.41 -58.52 -1.85
C LYS A 163 -72.31 -59.70 -0.87
N ALA A 164 -71.44 -59.60 0.13
CA ALA A 164 -71.24 -60.61 1.16
C ALA A 164 -72.52 -60.85 1.98
N ARG A 165 -73.30 -59.80 2.29
CA ARG A 165 -74.61 -59.91 2.93
C ARG A 165 -75.60 -60.65 2.04
N LYS A 166 -75.73 -60.28 0.76
CA LYS A 166 -76.62 -60.96 -0.22
C LYS A 166 -76.26 -62.44 -0.37
N ASP A 167 -74.98 -62.79 -0.43
CA ASP A 167 -74.54 -64.18 -0.58
C ASP A 167 -74.59 -64.97 0.73
N ARG A 168 -74.39 -64.33 1.89
CA ARG A 168 -74.66 -64.93 3.20
C ARG A 168 -76.15 -65.21 3.37
N GLU A 169 -77.03 -64.31 2.95
CA GLU A 169 -78.48 -64.52 2.98
C GLU A 169 -78.88 -65.70 2.07
N LYS A 170 -78.36 -65.76 0.83
CA LYS A 170 -78.54 -66.92 -0.07
C LYS A 170 -78.05 -68.25 0.55
N LYS A 171 -76.96 -68.24 1.33
CA LYS A 171 -76.38 -69.43 1.99
C LYS A 171 -77.08 -69.81 3.31
N GLU A 172 -77.51 -68.83 4.10
CA GLU A 172 -78.31 -69.08 5.31
C GLU A 172 -79.73 -69.54 4.98
N ARG A 173 -80.32 -69.16 3.84
CA ARG A 173 -81.68 -69.58 3.45
C ARG A 173 -81.86 -71.11 3.34
N PRO A 174 -80.92 -71.91 2.78
CA PRO A 174 -80.91 -73.36 2.92
C PRO A 174 -80.29 -73.83 4.25
N GLN A 175 -79.27 -73.17 4.81
CA GLN A 175 -78.65 -73.65 6.07
C GLN A 175 -79.57 -73.49 7.29
N ARG A 176 -80.51 -72.55 7.34
CA ARG A 176 -81.55 -72.50 8.38
C ARG A 176 -82.49 -73.71 8.28
N LYS A 177 -82.76 -74.21 7.07
CA LYS A 177 -83.52 -75.46 6.85
C LYS A 177 -82.76 -76.72 7.27
N SER A 178 -81.43 -76.71 7.31
CA SER A 178 -80.60 -77.89 7.66
C SER A 178 -79.93 -77.83 9.04
N HIS A 179 -79.66 -76.66 9.63
CA HIS A 179 -79.30 -76.56 11.05
C HIS A 179 -80.49 -76.83 11.98
N SER A 180 -81.73 -76.67 11.50
CA SER A 180 -82.91 -77.29 12.11
C SER A 180 -82.84 -78.84 12.21
N ARG A 181 -81.86 -79.47 11.54
CA ARG A 181 -81.54 -80.91 11.58
C ARG A 181 -80.07 -81.19 11.95
N ARG A 182 -79.30 -80.17 12.34
CA ARG A 182 -77.84 -80.27 12.52
C ARG A 182 -77.31 -79.30 13.57
N ARG A 183 -78.02 -79.20 14.70
CA ARG A 183 -77.54 -78.62 15.97
C ARG A 183 -77.13 -79.70 16.98
N GLU A 184 -77.08 -80.96 16.52
CA GLU A 184 -76.98 -82.17 17.34
C GLU A 184 -75.55 -82.74 17.37
N ASP A 185 -74.68 -82.37 16.42
CA ASP A 185 -73.37 -83.00 16.24
C ASP A 185 -72.21 -81.97 16.27
N ARG A 186 -71.41 -82.05 17.34
CA ARG A 186 -69.97 -81.75 17.53
C ARG A 186 -69.35 -80.45 16.95
N ARG A 187 -68.53 -79.66 17.66
CA ARG A 187 -67.39 -79.92 18.60
C ARG A 187 -66.18 -80.68 18.00
N ARG A 188 -65.22 -80.01 17.31
CA ARG A 188 -63.74 -80.25 17.37
C ARG A 188 -62.87 -79.43 16.36
N SER A 189 -61.67 -78.98 16.81
CA SER A 189 -60.34 -78.82 16.12
C SER A 189 -60.14 -78.04 14.78
N THR A 190 -58.97 -77.47 14.40
CA THR A 190 -57.94 -76.55 15.01
C THR A 190 -56.73 -76.24 14.06
N SER A 191 -56.14 -75.02 14.14
CA SER A 191 -54.71 -74.62 13.90
C SER A 191 -54.06 -74.44 12.47
N PRO A 192 -52.91 -73.69 12.30
CA PRO A 192 -52.39 -73.05 11.04
C PRO A 192 -50.87 -73.31 10.68
N THR A 193 -50.20 -72.57 9.73
CA THR A 193 -48.70 -72.34 9.54
C THR A 193 -48.33 -71.29 8.41
N GLN A 194 -47.07 -70.75 8.30
CA GLN A 194 -46.54 -69.59 7.47
C GLN A 194 -45.09 -69.86 6.87
N ALA A 195 -44.18 -69.02 6.27
CA ALA A 195 -43.94 -67.57 5.91
C ALA A 195 -42.69 -67.35 4.93
N GLU A 196 -42.21 -66.09 4.69
CA GLU A 196 -40.79 -65.61 4.30
C GLU A 196 -40.22 -65.71 2.82
N PRO A 197 -38.99 -65.22 2.40
CA PRO A 197 -38.24 -63.89 2.52
C PRO A 197 -37.38 -63.36 1.26
N ALA A 198 -36.25 -62.57 1.42
CA ALA A 198 -35.59 -61.56 0.48
C ALA A 198 -34.05 -61.71 0.02
N LYS A 199 -33.33 -60.67 -0.57
CA LYS A 199 -31.85 -60.63 -1.00
C LYS A 199 -31.08 -59.25 -1.31
N VAL A 200 -29.74 -59.19 -1.65
CA VAL A 200 -28.65 -58.10 -1.39
C VAL A 200 -27.38 -57.94 -2.38
N GLY A 201 -26.49 -56.86 -2.35
CA GLY A 201 -25.08 -56.59 -2.97
C GLY A 201 -24.46 -55.11 -2.75
N GLY A 202 -23.24 -54.48 -3.04
CA GLY A 202 -21.78 -54.60 -3.55
C GLY A 202 -21.07 -53.17 -3.84
N GLU A 203 -19.81 -52.74 -4.29
CA GLU A 203 -18.28 -52.99 -4.34
C GLU A 203 -17.49 -51.94 -5.32
N VAL A 204 -16.19 -51.43 -5.50
CA VAL A 204 -14.73 -51.16 -4.99
C VAL A 204 -14.00 -49.93 -5.79
N ASP A 205 -12.70 -49.41 -5.98
CA ASP A 205 -11.17 -49.57 -5.71
C ASP A 205 -10.19 -48.25 -5.87
N THR A 206 -8.85 -48.22 -6.27
CA THR A 206 -7.73 -47.14 -5.97
C THR A 206 -6.39 -46.91 -6.89
N GLN A 207 -5.45 -45.87 -6.70
CA GLN A 207 -3.89 -45.72 -6.92
C GLN A 207 -3.07 -44.59 -7.80
N VAL A 208 -1.67 -44.39 -7.77
CA VAL A 208 -0.80 -43.17 -8.30
C VAL A 208 0.70 -43.17 -9.03
N PRO A 209 1.95 -42.62 -8.62
CA PRO A 209 2.89 -41.66 -9.44
C PRO A 209 4.55 -41.61 -9.43
N GLU A 210 5.27 -40.66 -10.20
CA GLU A 210 6.63 -39.86 -10.08
C GLU A 210 8.15 -40.18 -10.65
N GLU A 211 9.07 -39.17 -11.03
CA GLU A 211 10.60 -39.23 -11.47
C GLU A 211 11.45 -37.88 -11.88
N ALA A 212 12.86 -37.77 -11.98
CA ALA A 212 13.77 -36.58 -12.46
C ALA A 212 15.42 -36.64 -12.67
N ALA A 213 16.19 -35.71 -13.41
CA ALA A 213 17.74 -35.64 -13.60
C ALA A 213 18.55 -34.34 -14.24
N ALA A 214 19.95 -34.15 -14.23
CA ALA A 214 20.84 -33.02 -14.87
C ALA A 214 22.48 -33.08 -14.87
N VAL A 215 23.36 -32.23 -15.61
CA VAL A 215 24.85 -31.68 -15.40
C VAL A 215 25.74 -31.05 -16.62
N ALA A 216 26.99 -30.41 -16.47
CA ALA A 216 27.95 -29.74 -17.52
C ALA A 216 29.53 -29.40 -17.21
N ALA A 217 30.43 -28.80 -18.12
CA ALA A 217 31.98 -28.53 -17.99
C ALA A 217 32.80 -27.46 -18.93
N CYS A 218 34.17 -27.18 -18.83
CA CYS A 218 35.06 -26.12 -19.59
C CYS A 218 36.70 -26.16 -19.66
N GLY A 219 37.53 -25.22 -20.30
CA GLY A 219 39.09 -25.13 -20.34
C GLY A 219 39.95 -23.96 -21.09
N SER A 220 41.31 -23.71 -20.87
CA SER A 220 42.19 -22.55 -21.44
C SER A 220 43.80 -22.55 -21.31
N GLY A 221 44.57 -21.51 -21.79
CA GLY A 221 46.11 -21.36 -21.81
C GLY A 221 46.76 -19.92 -21.70
N ARG A 222 48.12 -19.71 -21.80
CA ARG A 222 48.86 -18.51 -21.23
C ARG A 222 50.10 -17.84 -21.96
N GLY A 223 50.37 -16.56 -21.60
CA GLY A 223 51.60 -15.72 -21.77
C GLY A 223 51.36 -14.25 -21.26
N GLU A 224 52.24 -13.23 -21.26
CA GLU A 224 53.72 -13.05 -21.15
C GLU A 224 54.08 -11.52 -20.91
N PRO A 225 55.17 -11.06 -20.23
CA PRO A 225 55.20 -9.71 -19.59
C PRO A 225 56.44 -8.75 -19.78
N ALA A 226 56.18 -7.47 -20.13
CA ALA A 226 57.07 -6.30 -19.88
C ALA A 226 56.35 -4.94 -20.07
N HIS A 227 55.92 -4.60 -21.30
CA HIS A 227 54.96 -3.49 -21.57
C HIS A 227 53.64 -3.68 -20.79
N THR A 228 53.39 -4.91 -20.34
CA THR A 228 52.33 -5.30 -19.43
C THR A 228 52.28 -4.55 -18.12
N ASP A 229 53.34 -3.90 -17.63
CA ASP A 229 53.26 -3.27 -16.29
C ASP A 229 52.39 -2.01 -16.28
N GLU A 230 52.55 -1.16 -17.28
CA GLU A 230 51.65 -0.01 -17.50
C GLU A 230 50.29 -0.49 -18.02
N GLN A 231 50.27 -1.45 -18.96
CA GLN A 231 49.03 -2.01 -19.49
C GLN A 231 48.21 -2.76 -18.43
N ALA A 232 48.83 -3.38 -17.42
CA ALA A 232 48.16 -4.02 -16.29
C ALA A 232 47.79 -3.03 -15.19
N ARG A 233 48.46 -1.87 -15.07
CA ARG A 233 47.93 -0.74 -14.27
C ARG A 233 46.64 -0.22 -14.92
N ALA A 234 46.63 0.00 -16.23
CA ALA A 234 45.43 0.37 -16.98
C ALA A 234 44.32 -0.70 -16.90
N ALA A 235 44.66 -1.99 -17.02
CA ALA A 235 43.69 -3.08 -16.90
C ALA A 235 43.14 -3.24 -15.46
N ARG A 236 43.95 -3.00 -14.43
CA ARG A 236 43.48 -2.91 -13.03
C ARG A 236 42.54 -1.73 -12.83
N GLN A 237 42.94 -0.53 -13.28
CA GLN A 237 42.08 0.66 -13.28
C GLN A 237 40.73 0.39 -13.93
N GLN A 238 40.73 -0.17 -15.15
CA GLN A 238 39.50 -0.52 -15.86
C GLN A 238 38.66 -1.56 -15.11
N ARG A 239 39.28 -2.59 -14.53
CA ARG A 239 38.60 -3.60 -13.71
C ARG A 239 37.97 -2.98 -12.47
N ALA A 240 38.69 -2.14 -11.74
CA ALA A 240 38.21 -1.44 -10.55
C ALA A 240 37.04 -0.50 -10.86
N ILE A 241 37.14 0.27 -11.96
CA ILE A 241 36.03 1.11 -12.44
C ILE A 241 34.80 0.25 -12.76
N MET A 242 34.96 -0.88 -13.46
CA MET A 242 33.84 -1.78 -13.75
C MET A 242 33.24 -2.43 -12.50
N ALA A 243 34.06 -2.76 -11.48
CA ALA A 243 33.58 -3.29 -10.20
C ALA A 243 32.76 -2.24 -9.43
N VAL A 244 33.22 -0.99 -9.38
CA VAL A 244 32.49 0.15 -8.80
C VAL A 244 31.15 0.38 -9.52
N LEU A 245 31.14 0.40 -10.86
CA LEU A 245 29.92 0.60 -11.65
C LEU A 245 28.92 -0.57 -11.51
N ALA A 246 29.40 -1.81 -11.44
CA ALA A 246 28.55 -2.96 -11.15
C ALA A 246 27.91 -2.86 -9.75
N CYS A 247 28.64 -2.32 -8.76
CA CYS A 247 28.10 -2.07 -7.44
C CYS A 247 27.02 -0.95 -7.43
N PHE A 248 27.17 0.09 -8.26
CA PHE A 248 26.13 1.11 -8.43
C PHE A 248 24.85 0.53 -9.02
N HIS A 249 24.95 -0.43 -9.95
CA HIS A 249 23.78 -1.14 -10.48
C HIS A 249 23.13 -2.05 -9.43
N LYS A 250 23.90 -2.75 -8.58
CA LYS A 250 23.32 -3.47 -7.43
C LYS A 250 22.55 -2.54 -6.46
N LEU A 251 22.97 -1.28 -6.33
CA LEU A 251 22.29 -0.27 -5.49
C LEU A 251 21.02 0.31 -6.13
N SER A 252 20.81 0.23 -7.45
CA SER A 252 19.51 0.62 -8.05
C SER A 252 18.42 -0.41 -7.77
N ASP A 253 18.80 -1.69 -7.66
CA ASP A 253 17.89 -2.83 -7.60
C ASP A 253 17.72 -3.34 -6.16
N VAL A 254 17.81 -2.41 -5.19
CA VAL A 254 17.93 -2.71 -3.76
C VAL A 254 16.56 -2.98 -3.11
N THR A 255 16.51 -4.00 -2.26
CA THR A 255 15.33 -4.42 -1.50
C THR A 255 15.63 -4.38 0.00
N LEU A 256 14.60 -4.48 0.84
CA LEU A 256 14.78 -4.48 2.30
C LEU A 256 15.61 -5.66 2.81
N GLU A 257 15.58 -6.78 2.09
CA GLU A 257 16.28 -8.02 2.44
C GLU A 257 17.75 -7.96 1.99
N ASN A 258 18.02 -7.51 0.75
CA ASN A 258 19.39 -7.48 0.21
C ASN A 258 20.21 -6.24 0.64
N PHE A 259 19.58 -5.17 1.16
CA PHE A 259 20.25 -3.89 1.42
C PHE A 259 21.51 -4.01 2.30
N GLN A 260 21.50 -4.87 3.33
CA GLN A 260 22.67 -5.02 4.21
C GLN A 260 23.85 -5.71 3.51
N GLU A 261 23.57 -6.68 2.63
CA GLU A 261 24.59 -7.39 1.86
C GLU A 261 25.18 -6.47 0.78
N VAL A 262 24.32 -5.78 0.01
CA VAL A 262 24.75 -4.81 -1.01
C VAL A 262 25.52 -3.65 -0.38
N LYS A 263 25.12 -3.19 0.82
CA LYS A 263 25.88 -2.20 1.59
C LYS A 263 27.27 -2.71 1.97
N ALA A 264 27.39 -3.95 2.47
CA ALA A 264 28.67 -4.52 2.86
C ALA A 264 29.61 -4.73 1.66
N GLU A 265 29.07 -5.18 0.52
CA GLU A 265 29.82 -5.21 -0.75
C GLU A 265 30.29 -3.81 -1.17
N PHE A 266 29.42 -2.81 -1.09
CA PHE A 266 29.74 -1.42 -1.43
C PHE A 266 30.85 -0.85 -0.56
N GLU A 267 30.76 -1.00 0.78
CA GLU A 267 31.81 -0.55 1.71
C GLU A 267 33.15 -1.29 1.47
N HIS A 268 33.10 -2.57 1.05
CA HIS A 268 34.29 -3.31 0.62
C HIS A 268 34.89 -2.77 -0.68
N VAL A 269 34.10 -2.64 -1.75
CA VAL A 269 34.56 -2.12 -3.07
C VAL A 269 35.07 -0.67 -2.95
N MET A 270 34.46 0.15 -2.08
CA MET A 270 34.90 1.52 -1.79
C MET A 270 36.21 1.59 -0.98
N THR A 271 36.64 0.50 -0.33
CA THR A 271 37.91 0.44 0.41
C THR A 271 39.02 -0.31 -0.34
N THR A 272 38.70 -1.23 -1.26
CA THR A 272 39.68 -2.01 -2.04
C THR A 272 39.90 -1.50 -3.47
N GLU A 273 38.86 -1.46 -4.29
CA GLU A 273 38.95 -1.15 -5.73
C GLU A 273 39.06 0.37 -5.98
N LEU A 274 38.34 1.19 -5.21
CA LEU A 274 38.31 2.64 -5.37
C LEU A 274 39.70 3.33 -5.45
N PRO A 275 40.70 3.03 -4.59
CA PRO A 275 42.05 3.61 -4.73
C PRO A 275 42.83 3.12 -5.96
N GLU A 276 42.50 1.97 -6.55
CA GLU A 276 43.13 1.52 -7.80
C GLU A 276 42.62 2.30 -9.03
N THR A 277 41.49 3.01 -8.95
CA THR A 277 40.90 3.77 -10.09
C THR A 277 41.70 5.01 -10.52
N GLY A 278 42.65 5.47 -9.70
CA GLY A 278 43.54 6.60 -10.03
C GLY A 278 42.79 7.92 -10.23
N ALA A 279 42.98 8.58 -11.37
CA ALA A 279 42.47 9.95 -11.61
C ALA A 279 40.93 10.10 -11.60
N GLN A 280 40.17 8.99 -11.64
CA GLN A 280 38.71 9.02 -11.54
C GLN A 280 38.19 8.86 -10.10
N GLN A 281 39.07 8.63 -9.12
CA GLN A 281 38.73 8.28 -7.73
C GLN A 281 37.75 9.25 -7.08
N ASP A 282 38.01 10.56 -7.13
CA ASP A 282 37.15 11.56 -6.47
C ASP A 282 35.78 11.72 -7.14
N ILE A 283 35.71 11.54 -8.47
CA ILE A 283 34.45 11.59 -9.23
C ILE A 283 33.59 10.37 -8.86
N LEU A 284 34.17 9.18 -8.93
CA LEU A 284 33.50 7.93 -8.56
C LEU A 284 33.07 7.93 -7.08
N LYS A 285 33.91 8.44 -6.18
CA LYS A 285 33.59 8.59 -4.74
C LYS A 285 32.42 9.55 -4.52
N THR A 286 32.35 10.64 -5.28
CA THR A 286 31.27 11.63 -5.16
C THR A 286 29.94 11.03 -5.63
N GLU A 287 29.92 10.37 -6.79
CA GLU A 287 28.70 9.73 -7.29
C GLU A 287 28.30 8.49 -6.47
N ALA A 288 29.27 7.74 -5.94
CA ALA A 288 29.04 6.64 -5.00
C ALA A 288 28.25 7.09 -3.76
N ASN A 289 28.69 8.16 -3.10
CA ASN A 289 27.98 8.73 -1.95
C ASN A 289 26.56 9.17 -2.31
N ARG A 290 26.37 9.71 -3.52
CA ARG A 290 25.06 10.17 -4.02
C ARG A 290 24.10 9.00 -4.29
N VAL A 291 24.54 7.99 -5.04
CA VAL A 291 23.74 6.78 -5.33
C VAL A 291 23.40 6.03 -4.05
N PHE A 292 24.37 5.88 -3.14
CA PHE A 292 24.15 5.26 -1.84
C PHE A 292 23.16 6.05 -0.97
N GLY A 293 23.21 7.39 -1.01
CA GLY A 293 22.23 8.25 -0.35
C GLY A 293 20.79 8.05 -0.87
N TYR A 294 20.61 7.94 -2.19
CA TYR A 294 19.29 7.62 -2.77
C TYR A 294 18.82 6.21 -2.40
N ALA A 295 19.71 5.21 -2.40
CA ALA A 295 19.40 3.85 -1.99
C ALA A 295 18.98 3.77 -0.50
N GLN A 296 19.64 4.53 0.38
CA GLN A 296 19.23 4.69 1.78
C GLN A 296 17.84 5.30 1.91
N GLN A 297 17.57 6.43 1.23
CA GLN A 297 16.27 7.10 1.25
C GLN A 297 15.14 6.21 0.74
N TYR A 298 15.38 5.43 -0.31
CA TYR A 298 14.41 4.48 -0.85
C TYR A 298 14.09 3.35 0.15
N VAL A 299 15.11 2.76 0.78
CA VAL A 299 14.94 1.72 1.80
C VAL A 299 14.29 2.26 3.08
N GLU A 300 14.52 3.51 3.44
CA GLU A 300 13.81 4.19 4.54
C GLU A 300 12.33 4.42 4.20
N GLN A 301 12.03 4.90 2.99
CA GLN A 301 10.66 5.09 2.51
C GLN A 301 9.86 3.79 2.48
N ILE A 302 10.43 2.66 2.02
CA ILE A 302 9.74 1.37 2.05
C ILE A 302 9.50 0.90 3.50
N LYS A 303 10.44 1.13 4.43
CA LYS A 303 10.25 0.80 5.86
C LYS A 303 9.15 1.64 6.50
N GLU A 304 9.02 2.92 6.14
CA GLU A 304 7.93 3.78 6.59
C GLU A 304 6.57 3.32 6.00
N GLN A 305 6.53 2.91 4.74
CA GLN A 305 5.35 2.30 4.14
C GLN A 305 4.98 0.98 4.83
N GLN A 306 5.93 0.10 5.13
CA GLN A 306 5.65 -1.13 5.87
C GLN A 306 5.10 -0.85 7.27
N ARG A 307 5.73 0.05 8.05
CA ARG A 307 5.24 0.45 9.38
C ARG A 307 3.83 1.00 9.34
N SER A 308 3.53 1.94 8.42
CA SER A 308 2.19 2.52 8.31
C SER A 308 1.13 1.49 7.86
N TRP A 309 1.48 0.52 7.00
CA TRP A 309 0.62 -0.62 6.69
C TRP A 309 0.40 -1.56 7.89
N GLU A 310 1.44 -1.85 8.68
CA GLU A 310 1.34 -2.66 9.89
C GLU A 310 0.53 -1.97 10.98
N GLU A 311 0.73 -0.68 11.21
CA GLU A 311 -0.05 0.14 12.13
C GLU A 311 -1.51 0.22 11.71
N LEU A 312 -1.80 0.40 10.41
CA LEU A 312 -3.16 0.37 9.88
C LEU A 312 -3.83 -1.00 10.05
N LYS A 313 -3.07 -2.09 9.87
CA LYS A 313 -3.54 -3.46 10.11
C LYS A 313 -3.83 -3.71 11.58
N GLN A 314 -2.91 -3.34 12.48
CA GLN A 314 -3.09 -3.45 13.93
C GLN A 314 -4.27 -2.59 14.42
N LYS A 315 -4.45 -1.38 13.86
CA LYS A 315 -5.60 -0.52 14.15
C LYS A 315 -6.92 -1.22 13.76
N LYS A 316 -7.00 -1.76 12.54
CA LYS A 316 -8.19 -2.50 12.07
C LYS A 316 -8.47 -3.77 12.88
N GLU A 317 -7.43 -4.54 13.25
CA GLU A 317 -7.58 -5.73 14.09
C GLU A 317 -8.04 -5.37 15.51
N LYS A 318 -7.50 -4.30 16.10
CA LYS A 318 -7.93 -3.79 17.41
C LYS A 318 -9.36 -3.25 17.39
N GLU A 319 -9.74 -2.56 16.32
CA GLU A 319 -11.10 -2.05 16.10
C GLU A 319 -12.09 -3.21 15.92
N GLU A 320 -11.77 -4.20 15.09
CA GLU A 320 -12.61 -5.39 14.93
C GLU A 320 -12.73 -6.19 16.24
N ARG A 321 -11.62 -6.38 16.97
CA ARG A 321 -11.64 -7.02 18.29
C ARG A 321 -12.51 -6.26 19.28
N SER A 322 -12.39 -4.93 19.34
CA SER A 322 -13.23 -4.09 20.20
C SER A 322 -14.70 -4.20 19.83
N ARG A 323 -15.03 -4.21 18.53
CA ARG A 323 -16.39 -4.38 18.03
C ARG A 323 -16.96 -5.76 18.36
N ARG A 324 -16.19 -6.84 18.19
CA ARG A 324 -16.59 -8.21 18.57
C ARG A 324 -16.80 -8.35 20.08
N GLU A 325 -16.01 -7.66 20.90
CA GLU A 325 -16.15 -7.66 22.36
C GLU A 325 -17.38 -6.85 22.82
N GLU A 326 -17.65 -5.70 22.20
CA GLU A 326 -18.88 -4.94 22.42
C GLU A 326 -20.13 -5.72 21.97
N GLU A 327 -20.07 -6.38 20.81
CA GLU A 327 -21.15 -7.24 20.31
C GLU A 327 -21.41 -8.43 21.23
N ARG A 328 -20.37 -9.06 21.79
CA ARG A 328 -20.53 -10.12 22.81
C ARG A 328 -21.21 -9.57 24.07
N ARG A 329 -20.77 -8.41 24.57
CA ARG A 329 -21.38 -7.76 25.74
C ARG A 329 -22.87 -7.45 25.51
N ARG A 330 -23.24 -6.96 24.32
CA ARG A 330 -24.64 -6.71 23.91
C ARG A 330 -25.49 -8.00 23.74
N GLN A 331 -24.90 -9.19 23.89
CA GLN A 331 -25.58 -10.49 23.93
C GLN A 331 -25.60 -11.09 25.36
N GLU A 332 -24.89 -10.47 26.31
CA GLU A 332 -24.82 -10.86 27.73
C GLU A 332 -25.73 -9.98 28.63
N GLU A 333 -26.22 -8.84 28.12
CA GLU A 333 -27.17 -7.89 28.75
C GLU A 333 -28.63 -8.11 28.29
#